data_AF-A0A915MU03-F1
#
_entry.id   AF-A0A915MU03-F1
#
_cell.length_a   1.000
_cell.length_b   1.000
_cell.length_c   1.000
_cell.angle_alpha   90.00
_cell.angle_beta   90.00
_cell.angle_gamma   90.00
#
_symmetry.space_group_name_H-M   'P 1'
#
loop_
_entity.id
_entity.type
_entity.pdbx_description
1 polymer ?
#
loop_
_entity_poly.entity_id
_entity_poly.type
_entity_poly.pdbx_seq_one_letter_code
_entity_poly.pdbx_strand_id
1 'polypeptide(L)'
;MVRNNFAMNVYNPRFDNDFVQRDIKTALETAPKKPTMIGFTSHESIGKATEEEAEQIANELESFYLEYQKKNIGKEDWRYFLEQYTMLLSDVQFIIPILAEARLKAANNWPVFLYQFDHVNKEHISKLPFRGVVHAAEYPYLLGPTLFGNYLLDNEDDRKVQALLLYAYGSFVKN
;
A
#
# COMPACT_ATOMS: atom_id res chain seq x y z
N MET A 1 -24.00 -21.53 4.84
CA MET A 1 -22.97 -20.78 4.09
C MET A 1 -22.03 -20.20 5.13
N VAL A 2 -20.89 -20.84 5.34
CA VAL A 2 -19.91 -20.42 6.37
C VAL A 2 -19.29 -19.12 5.90
N ARG A 3 -19.41 -18.05 6.70
CA ARG A 3 -18.69 -16.80 6.44
C ARG A 3 -17.20 -17.10 6.59
N ASN A 4 -16.42 -16.89 5.53
CA ASN A 4 -14.97 -16.80 5.66
C ASN A 4 -14.70 -15.48 6.40
N ASN A 5 -14.31 -15.57 7.67
CA ASN A 5 -14.02 -14.41 8.53
C ASN A 5 -12.80 -13.59 8.08
N PHE A 6 -12.09 -14.03 7.03
CA PHE A 6 -10.95 -13.33 6.44
C PHE A 6 -11.33 -12.21 5.46
N ALA A 7 -12.61 -12.02 5.16
CA ALA A 7 -13.02 -10.90 4.32
C ALA A 7 -12.97 -9.59 5.12
N MET A 8 -11.96 -8.76 4.84
CA MET A 8 -11.78 -7.41 5.42
C MET A 8 -13.00 -6.50 5.27
N ASN A 9 -13.88 -6.78 4.30
CA ASN A 9 -15.11 -6.04 4.05
C ASN A 9 -16.30 -7.00 3.90
N VAL A 10 -17.46 -6.58 4.38
CA VAL A 10 -18.75 -7.30 4.21
C VAL A 10 -19.05 -7.55 2.73
N TYR A 11 -18.70 -6.58 1.90
CA TYR A 11 -18.82 -6.62 0.45
C TYR A 11 -17.43 -6.69 -0.17
N ASN A 12 -17.13 -7.83 -0.79
CA ASN A 12 -15.87 -8.12 -1.46
C ASN A 12 -16.15 -8.97 -2.72
N PRO A 13 -15.26 -8.96 -3.74
CA PRO A 13 -15.39 -9.89 -4.87
C PRO A 13 -15.52 -11.33 -4.39
N ARG A 14 -16.48 -12.07 -4.94
CA ARG A 14 -16.74 -13.47 -4.59
C ARG A 14 -16.57 -14.34 -5.80
N PHE A 15 -16.10 -15.57 -5.58
CA PHE A 15 -16.17 -16.59 -6.61
C PHE A 15 -17.63 -16.83 -6.98
N ASP A 16 -18.02 -16.36 -8.16
CA ASP A 16 -19.37 -16.47 -8.70
C ASP A 16 -19.42 -17.44 -9.90
N ASN A 17 -18.27 -17.99 -10.29
CA ASN A 17 -18.11 -18.86 -11.46
C ASN A 17 -18.53 -18.21 -12.79
N ASP A 18 -18.69 -16.89 -12.82
CA ASP A 18 -19.03 -16.11 -14.02
C ASP A 18 -18.00 -15.00 -14.23
N PHE A 19 -18.01 -13.96 -13.38
CA PHE A 19 -17.03 -12.89 -13.43
C PHE A 19 -15.72 -13.27 -12.73
N VAL A 20 -15.77 -13.76 -11.49
CA VAL A 20 -14.62 -14.27 -10.73
C VAL A 20 -14.69 -15.80 -10.72
N GLN A 21 -14.10 -16.41 -11.74
CA GLN A 21 -14.25 -17.86 -11.96
C GLN A 21 -13.27 -18.71 -11.15
N ARG A 22 -12.13 -18.13 -10.75
CA ARG A 22 -10.99 -18.88 -10.17
C ARG A 22 -10.21 -17.99 -9.21
N ASP A 23 -9.39 -18.61 -8.37
CA ASP A 23 -8.45 -17.91 -7.51
C ASP A 23 -7.44 -17.08 -8.32
N ILE A 24 -6.86 -16.08 -7.66
CA ILE A 24 -5.95 -15.12 -8.30
C ILE A 24 -4.73 -15.79 -8.91
N LYS A 25 -4.18 -16.84 -8.28
CA LYS A 25 -2.99 -17.52 -8.79
C LYS A 25 -3.31 -18.21 -10.12
N THR A 26 -4.35 -19.04 -10.13
CA THR A 26 -4.80 -19.72 -11.36
C THR A 26 -5.18 -18.72 -12.46
N ALA A 27 -5.80 -17.60 -12.09
CA ALA A 27 -6.14 -16.54 -13.03
C ALA A 27 -4.89 -15.91 -13.68
N LEU A 28 -3.87 -15.57 -12.89
CA LEU A 28 -2.65 -14.93 -13.39
C LEU A 28 -1.79 -15.85 -14.28
N GLU A 29 -1.80 -17.16 -14.02
CA GLU A 29 -1.10 -18.15 -14.86
C GLU A 29 -1.73 -18.23 -16.26
N THR A 30 -3.06 -18.29 -16.32
CA THR A 30 -3.81 -18.58 -17.55
C THR A 30 -4.24 -17.34 -18.33
N ALA A 31 -4.35 -16.18 -17.70
CA ALA A 31 -4.81 -14.96 -18.35
C ALA A 31 -3.84 -14.44 -19.44
N PRO A 32 -4.34 -13.65 -20.40
CA PRO A 32 -3.51 -12.91 -21.33
C PRO A 32 -2.56 -11.98 -20.58
N LYS A 33 -1.27 -12.04 -20.92
CA LYS A 33 -0.20 -11.29 -20.27
C LYS A 33 -0.30 -9.85 -20.76
N LYS A 34 -0.51 -8.91 -19.85
CA LYS A 34 -0.60 -7.48 -20.16
C LYS A 34 0.41 -6.72 -19.32
N PRO A 35 1.08 -5.68 -19.89
CA PRO A 35 1.87 -4.77 -19.10
C PRO A 35 1.05 -4.28 -17.89
N THR A 36 1.64 -4.34 -16.71
CA THR A 36 1.00 -3.89 -15.47
C THR A 36 1.93 -2.93 -14.73
N MET A 37 1.43 -1.74 -14.42
CA MET A 37 2.04 -0.82 -13.47
C MET A 37 1.30 -0.95 -12.13
N ILE A 38 2.03 -1.21 -11.05
CA ILE A 38 1.48 -1.36 -9.69
C ILE A 38 2.24 -0.41 -8.76
N GLY A 39 1.51 0.28 -7.91
CA GLY A 39 2.03 1.26 -6.96
C GLY A 39 1.51 1.04 -5.56
N PHE A 40 2.30 1.51 -4.59
CA PHE A 40 1.90 1.60 -3.19
C PHE A 40 2.52 2.83 -2.53
N THR A 41 1.89 3.31 -1.46
CA THR A 41 2.43 4.35 -0.56
C THR A 41 3.17 3.70 0.62
N SER A 42 4.04 4.43 1.31
CA SER A 42 4.81 3.83 2.42
C SER A 42 3.98 3.55 3.68
N HIS A 43 2.84 4.22 3.89
CA HIS A 43 1.98 4.08 5.07
C HIS A 43 0.50 3.91 4.65
N GLU A 44 0.22 2.85 3.90
CA GLU A 44 -1.11 2.53 3.32
C GLU A 44 -2.24 2.38 4.34
N SER A 45 -1.97 2.08 5.60
CA SER A 45 -3.01 1.66 6.56
C SER A 45 -3.22 2.61 7.74
N ILE A 46 -3.21 3.94 7.51
CA ILE A 46 -3.65 4.89 8.53
C ILE A 46 -5.16 4.72 8.77
N GLY A 47 -5.52 3.87 9.74
CA GLY A 47 -6.88 3.45 10.10
C GLY A 47 -6.91 2.44 11.26
N LYS A 48 -8.06 2.27 11.93
CA LYS A 48 -8.20 1.44 13.15
C LYS A 48 -8.16 -0.07 12.84
N ALA A 49 -7.33 -0.85 13.53
CA ALA A 49 -7.47 -2.31 13.55
C ALA A 49 -8.20 -2.84 14.79
N THR A 50 -8.67 -4.08 14.69
CA THR A 50 -9.44 -4.82 15.71
C THR A 50 -8.59 -5.91 16.40
N GLU A 51 -9.10 -6.42 17.52
CA GLU A 51 -8.35 -7.08 18.61
C GLU A 51 -8.08 -8.59 18.43
N GLU A 52 -8.69 -9.27 17.45
CA GLU A 52 -8.96 -10.71 17.58
C GLU A 52 -7.97 -11.70 16.91
N GLU A 53 -6.87 -11.26 16.29
CA GLU A 53 -5.89 -12.16 15.62
C GLU A 53 -4.43 -11.92 16.06
N ALA A 54 -4.25 -11.42 17.29
CA ALA A 54 -2.99 -10.79 17.70
C ALA A 54 -1.86 -11.76 18.10
N GLU A 55 -2.10 -12.88 18.79
CA GLU A 55 -1.08 -13.42 19.71
C GLU A 55 0.11 -14.17 19.06
N GLN A 56 -0.11 -15.00 18.03
CA GLN A 56 0.99 -15.74 17.37
C GLN A 56 1.75 -14.87 16.36
N ILE A 57 0.99 -14.02 15.66
CA ILE A 57 1.51 -13.06 14.70
C ILE A 57 2.27 -11.94 15.45
N ALA A 58 1.81 -11.52 16.63
CA ALA A 58 2.48 -10.51 17.45
C ALA A 58 3.94 -10.85 17.77
N ASN A 59 4.31 -12.09 18.11
CA ASN A 59 5.69 -12.39 18.52
C ASN A 59 6.72 -12.24 17.38
N GLU A 60 6.37 -12.64 16.17
CA GLU A 60 7.24 -12.49 14.99
C GLU A 60 7.25 -11.04 14.50
N LEU A 61 6.11 -10.35 14.58
CA LEU A 61 5.97 -8.95 14.22
C LEU A 61 6.68 -8.02 15.21
N GLU A 62 6.55 -8.27 16.51
CA GLU A 62 7.32 -7.57 17.55
C GLU A 62 8.80 -7.74 17.27
N SER A 63 9.25 -8.94 16.94
CA SER A 63 10.66 -9.18 16.62
C SER A 63 11.15 -8.38 15.41
N PHE A 64 10.33 -8.23 14.36
CA PHE A 64 10.70 -7.52 13.12
C PHE A 64 10.54 -6.00 13.24
N TYR A 65 9.37 -5.51 13.66
CA TYR A 65 9.06 -4.07 13.74
C TYR A 65 9.65 -3.42 15.01
N LEU A 66 9.96 -4.20 16.05
CA LEU A 66 10.62 -3.70 17.26
C LEU A 66 12.11 -4.12 17.33
N GLU A 67 12.70 -4.70 16.29
CA GLU A 67 14.15 -5.02 16.31
C GLU A 67 15.01 -3.75 16.48
N TYR A 68 14.55 -2.63 15.90
CA TYR A 68 15.16 -1.30 16.08
C TYR A 68 15.16 -0.83 17.54
N GLN A 69 14.16 -1.27 18.32
CA GLN A 69 13.95 -0.95 19.72
C GLN A 69 15.07 -1.46 20.63
N LYS A 70 15.65 -2.63 20.31
CA LYS A 70 16.80 -3.20 21.03
C LYS A 70 18.03 -2.29 21.01
N LYS A 71 18.12 -1.38 20.01
CA LYS A 71 19.26 -0.47 19.84
C LYS A 71 19.04 0.92 20.47
N ASN A 72 17.80 1.30 20.84
CA ASN A 72 17.45 2.67 21.24
C ASN A 72 16.56 2.78 22.50
N ILE A 73 16.66 1.80 23.41
CA ILE A 73 15.91 1.74 24.67
C ILE A 73 15.96 3.10 25.41
N GLY A 74 14.78 3.72 25.60
CA GLY A 74 14.61 4.94 26.42
C GLY A 74 14.35 6.25 25.66
N LYS A 75 14.20 6.23 24.32
CA LYS A 75 13.95 7.45 23.50
C LYS A 75 12.61 7.48 22.75
N GLU A 76 11.70 6.56 23.04
CA GLU A 76 10.47 6.36 22.24
C GLU A 76 9.25 6.98 22.94
N ASP A 77 8.55 7.86 22.24
CA ASP A 77 7.22 8.38 22.60
C ASP A 77 6.14 7.61 21.81
N TRP A 78 4.86 7.71 22.20
CA TRP A 78 3.72 6.98 21.61
C TRP A 78 3.65 7.06 20.07
N ARG A 79 4.21 8.11 19.47
CA ARG A 79 4.29 8.31 18.01
C ARG A 79 5.10 7.23 17.30
N TYR A 80 6.18 6.74 17.93
CA TYR A 80 7.00 5.67 17.36
C TYR A 80 6.20 4.37 17.25
N PHE A 81 5.51 3.98 18.33
CA PHE A 81 4.68 2.78 18.32
C PHE A 81 3.53 2.90 17.33
N LEU A 82 2.96 4.10 17.20
CA LEU A 82 1.93 4.36 16.19
C LEU A 82 2.46 4.22 14.76
N GLU A 83 3.68 4.68 14.49
CA GLU A 83 4.35 4.51 13.19
C GLU A 83 4.62 3.03 12.90
N GLN A 84 5.18 2.27 13.85
CA GLN A 84 5.43 0.83 13.68
C GLN A 84 4.15 0.04 13.44
N TYR A 85 3.10 0.33 14.21
CA TYR A 85 1.79 -0.25 14.03
C TYR A 85 1.20 0.08 12.65
N THR A 86 1.38 1.31 12.18
CA THR A 86 0.97 1.73 10.83
C THR A 86 1.73 0.98 9.76
N MET A 87 3.06 0.85 9.87
CA MET A 87 3.87 0.09 8.92
C MET A 87 3.42 -1.37 8.85
N LEU A 88 3.24 -2.00 10.01
CA LEU A 88 2.73 -3.37 10.11
C LEU A 88 1.42 -3.56 9.35
N LEU A 89 0.42 -2.73 9.67
CA LEU A 89 -0.86 -2.84 9.01
C LEU A 89 -0.74 -2.58 7.50
N SER A 90 0.18 -1.71 7.09
CA SER A 90 0.39 -1.35 5.67
C SER A 90 0.93 -2.54 4.90
N ASP A 91 1.90 -3.23 5.51
CA ASP A 91 2.50 -4.43 4.96
C ASP A 91 1.49 -5.57 4.83
N VAL A 92 0.75 -5.86 5.90
CA VAL A 92 -0.24 -6.95 5.90
C VAL A 92 -1.40 -6.66 4.94
N GLN A 93 -1.93 -5.44 4.95
CA GLN A 93 -3.17 -5.13 4.22
C GLN A 93 -2.94 -4.84 2.74
N PHE A 94 -1.82 -4.21 2.38
CA PHE A 94 -1.60 -3.68 1.03
C PHE A 94 -0.28 -4.15 0.41
N ILE A 95 0.85 -3.88 1.06
CA ILE A 95 2.17 -4.00 0.41
C ILE A 95 2.53 -5.47 0.14
N ILE A 96 2.37 -6.38 1.10
CA ILE A 96 2.66 -7.81 0.90
C ILE A 96 1.76 -8.41 -0.19
N PRO A 97 0.42 -8.20 -0.19
CA PRO A 97 -0.43 -8.62 -1.30
C PRO A 97 0.00 -8.07 -2.67
N ILE A 98 0.34 -6.77 -2.75
CA ILE A 98 0.83 -6.12 -3.97
C ILE A 98 2.13 -6.79 -4.46
N LEU A 99 3.09 -7.01 -3.57
CA LEU A 99 4.36 -7.65 -3.89
C LEU A 99 4.16 -9.12 -4.28
N ALA A 100 3.24 -9.84 -3.63
CA ALA A 100 2.91 -11.21 -3.98
C ALA A 100 2.34 -11.29 -5.40
N GLU A 101 1.40 -10.40 -5.76
CA GLU A 101 0.86 -10.32 -7.12
C GLU A 101 1.95 -9.97 -8.14
N ALA A 102 2.76 -8.94 -7.87
CA ALA A 102 3.84 -8.52 -8.75
C ALA A 102 4.84 -9.66 -9.02
N ARG A 103 5.23 -10.41 -7.98
CA ARG A 103 6.10 -11.58 -8.08
C ARG A 103 5.45 -12.72 -8.88
N LEU A 104 4.18 -13.02 -8.62
CA LEU A 104 3.45 -14.06 -9.36
C LEU A 104 3.32 -13.72 -10.84
N LYS A 105 2.99 -12.45 -11.15
CA LYS A 105 2.96 -11.94 -12.53
C LYS A 105 4.33 -12.07 -13.19
N ALA A 106 5.39 -11.59 -12.56
CA ALA A 106 6.75 -11.69 -13.08
C ALA A 106 7.17 -13.15 -13.33
N ALA A 107 6.89 -14.05 -12.38
CA ALA A 107 7.16 -15.49 -12.52
C ALA A 107 6.39 -16.15 -13.69
N ASN A 108 5.25 -15.57 -14.07
CA ASN A 108 4.44 -15.98 -15.22
C ASN A 108 4.75 -15.19 -16.50
N ASN A 109 5.91 -14.53 -16.56
CA ASN A 109 6.39 -13.76 -17.71
C ASN A 109 5.49 -12.57 -18.09
N TRP A 110 4.80 -11.97 -17.12
CA TRP A 110 4.13 -10.69 -17.33
C TRP A 110 5.15 -9.55 -17.30
N PRO A 111 5.05 -8.53 -18.17
CA PRO A 111 5.77 -7.28 -17.99
C PRO A 111 5.21 -6.52 -16.78
N VAL A 112 6.02 -6.36 -15.73
CA VAL A 112 5.63 -5.72 -14.47
C VAL A 112 6.52 -4.51 -14.19
N PHE A 113 5.90 -3.37 -13.92
CA PHE A 113 6.53 -2.14 -13.46
C PHE A 113 6.03 -1.83 -12.06
N LEU A 114 6.91 -1.91 -11.06
CA LEU A 114 6.57 -1.68 -9.67
C LEU A 114 7.17 -0.35 -9.23
N TYR A 115 6.38 0.50 -8.56
CA TYR A 115 6.88 1.74 -7.94
C TYR A 115 6.40 1.88 -6.50
N GLN A 116 7.13 2.65 -5.71
CA GLN A 116 6.74 3.10 -4.38
C GLN A 116 6.65 4.62 -4.39
N PHE A 117 5.58 5.17 -3.82
CA PHE A 117 5.43 6.60 -3.62
C PHE A 117 5.76 6.98 -2.18
N ASP A 118 6.84 7.74 -2.00
CA ASP A 118 7.40 8.11 -0.69
C ASP A 118 7.54 9.63 -0.49
N HIS A 119 7.05 10.43 -1.45
CA HIS A 119 7.11 11.88 -1.36
C HIS A 119 6.13 12.42 -0.33
N VAL A 120 6.63 13.28 0.57
CA VAL A 120 5.86 13.85 1.67
C VAL A 120 5.49 15.29 1.36
N ASN A 121 4.19 15.54 1.13
CA ASN A 121 3.68 16.89 0.99
C ASN A 121 3.63 17.64 2.34
N LYS A 122 3.95 18.94 2.31
CA LYS A 122 4.02 19.80 3.51
C LYS A 122 2.65 20.00 4.19
N GLU A 123 1.58 20.16 3.44
CA GLU A 123 0.23 20.28 4.00
C GLU A 123 -0.20 18.96 4.64
N HIS A 124 0.19 17.85 4.03
CA HIS A 124 -0.15 16.52 4.51
C HIS A 124 0.56 16.16 5.83
N ILE A 125 1.88 16.39 5.92
CA ILE A 125 2.63 16.12 7.16
C ILE A 125 2.10 16.91 8.36
N SER A 126 1.56 18.13 8.14
CA SER A 126 0.99 18.95 9.22
C SER A 126 -0.24 18.32 9.89
N LYS A 127 -0.89 17.37 9.22
CA LYS A 127 -2.11 16.69 9.69
C LYS A 127 -1.84 15.33 10.32
N LEU A 128 -0.59 14.86 10.30
CA LEU A 128 -0.22 13.53 10.76
C LEU A 128 0.50 13.57 12.11
N PRO A 129 0.33 12.53 12.95
CA PRO A 129 1.01 12.43 14.23
C PRO A 129 2.52 12.15 14.10
N PHE A 130 2.98 11.73 12.91
CA PHE A 130 4.39 11.48 12.55
C PHE A 130 4.57 11.72 11.04
N ARG A 131 5.82 11.74 10.56
CA ARG A 131 6.14 11.94 9.13
C ARG A 131 5.83 10.67 8.34
N GLY A 132 4.73 10.66 7.59
CA GLY A 132 4.32 9.51 6.77
C GLY A 132 3.66 9.89 5.45
N VAL A 133 3.48 8.89 4.58
CA VAL A 133 2.81 9.00 3.27
C VAL A 133 1.64 8.03 3.27
N VAL A 134 0.43 8.57 3.43
CA VAL A 134 -0.79 7.78 3.59
C VAL A 134 -1.25 7.18 2.26
N HIS A 135 -2.17 6.21 2.35
CA HIS A 135 -2.92 5.69 1.22
C HIS A 135 -3.44 6.79 0.29
N ALA A 136 -3.25 6.59 -1.02
CA ALA A 136 -3.67 7.51 -2.08
C ALA A 136 -3.02 8.91 -2.02
N ALA A 137 -1.93 9.10 -1.28
CA ALA A 137 -1.18 10.37 -1.26
C ALA A 137 -0.59 10.75 -2.63
N GLU A 138 -0.45 9.80 -3.54
CA GLU A 138 0.01 9.99 -4.92
C GLU A 138 -1.08 10.51 -5.86
N TYR A 139 -2.36 10.32 -5.54
CA TYR A 139 -3.48 10.70 -6.42
C TYR A 139 -3.47 12.18 -6.83
N PRO A 140 -3.12 13.14 -5.95
CA PRO A 140 -3.18 14.55 -6.34
C PRO A 140 -2.07 14.94 -7.32
N TYR A 141 -1.00 14.13 -7.38
CA TYR A 141 0.06 14.23 -8.37
C TYR A 141 -0.33 13.61 -9.72
N LEU A 142 -1.40 12.80 -9.78
CA LEU A 142 -1.89 12.16 -11.01
C LEU A 142 -3.17 12.80 -11.57
N LEU A 143 -4.19 12.94 -10.72
CA LEU A 143 -5.55 13.20 -11.14
C LEU A 143 -6.08 14.56 -10.66
N GLY A 144 -5.50 15.12 -9.60
CA GLY A 144 -5.95 16.37 -8.98
C GLY A 144 -6.84 16.14 -7.75
N PRO A 145 -8.07 15.59 -7.88
CA PRO A 145 -8.95 15.30 -6.75
C PRO A 145 -8.40 14.22 -5.81
N THR A 146 -8.85 14.26 -4.56
CA THR A 146 -8.23 13.55 -3.44
C THR A 146 -9.27 12.78 -2.61
N LEU A 147 -8.86 11.70 -1.95
CA LEU A 147 -9.68 11.06 -0.90
C LEU A 147 -9.63 11.84 0.44
N PHE A 148 -8.59 12.67 0.68
CA PHE A 148 -8.31 13.30 1.99
C PHE A 148 -8.12 14.83 1.96
N GLY A 149 -8.56 15.49 0.89
CA GLY A 149 -8.49 16.95 0.68
C GLY A 149 -7.40 17.38 -0.31
N ASN A 150 -7.63 18.50 -1.01
CA ASN A 150 -6.72 19.01 -2.06
C ASN A 150 -5.34 19.36 -1.48
N TYR A 151 -4.27 18.87 -2.12
CA TYR A 151 -2.90 19.31 -1.84
C TYR A 151 -2.55 20.53 -2.70
N LEU A 152 -1.93 21.52 -2.07
CA LEU A 152 -1.22 22.56 -2.79
C LEU A 152 0.12 21.97 -3.25
N LEU A 153 0.36 21.96 -4.56
CA LEU A 153 1.62 21.55 -5.19
C LEU A 153 2.48 22.79 -5.46
N ASP A 154 2.78 23.53 -4.40
CA ASP A 154 3.28 24.90 -4.47
C ASP A 154 4.81 25.01 -4.49
N ASN A 155 5.53 23.96 -4.08
CA ASN A 155 6.98 23.91 -4.09
C ASN A 155 7.55 23.18 -5.32
N GLU A 156 8.86 23.33 -5.52
CA GLU A 156 9.55 22.77 -6.69
C GLU A 156 9.58 21.23 -6.68
N ASP A 157 9.70 20.63 -5.50
CA ASP A 157 9.77 19.18 -5.35
C ASP A 157 8.42 18.54 -5.68
N ASP A 158 7.32 19.13 -5.22
CA ASP A 158 5.96 18.70 -5.58
C ASP A 158 5.74 18.70 -7.09
N ARG A 159 6.20 19.75 -7.79
CA ARG A 159 6.10 19.86 -9.25
C ARG A 159 6.96 18.83 -9.97
N LYS A 160 8.17 18.54 -9.47
CA LYS A 160 9.05 17.50 -10.03
C LYS A 160 8.44 16.12 -9.87
N VAL A 161 7.90 15.81 -8.70
CA VAL A 161 7.21 14.54 -8.42
C VAL A 161 5.97 14.41 -9.28
N GLN A 162 5.18 15.47 -9.43
CA GLN A 162 4.03 15.50 -10.34
C GLN A 162 4.44 15.21 -11.78
N ALA A 163 5.46 15.93 -12.29
CA ALA A 163 5.94 15.74 -13.66
C ALA A 163 6.47 14.32 -13.90
N LEU A 164 7.22 13.76 -12.94
CA LEU A 164 7.75 12.40 -13.01
C LEU A 164 6.61 11.37 -13.04
N LEU A 165 5.62 11.51 -12.16
CA LEU A 165 4.51 10.57 -12.04
C LEU A 165 3.61 10.61 -13.29
N LEU A 166 3.28 11.81 -13.77
CA LEU A 166 2.56 11.99 -15.03
C LEU A 166 3.33 11.43 -16.23
N TYR A 167 4.64 11.62 -16.27
CA TYR A 167 5.49 11.06 -17.32
C TYR A 167 5.53 9.53 -17.26
N ALA A 168 5.68 8.95 -16.07
CA ALA A 168 5.70 7.50 -15.88
C ALA A 168 4.40 6.85 -16.36
N TYR A 169 3.25 7.35 -15.89
CA TYR A 169 1.94 6.86 -16.32
C TYR A 169 1.67 7.12 -17.81
N GLY A 170 1.97 8.34 -18.29
CA GLY A 170 1.78 8.71 -19.68
C GLY A 170 2.64 7.88 -20.64
N SER A 171 3.85 7.52 -20.24
CA SER A 171 4.74 6.64 -21.02
C SER A 171 4.27 5.20 -20.97
N PHE A 172 3.83 4.71 -19.81
CA PHE A 172 3.29 3.35 -19.65
C PHE A 172 2.01 3.12 -20.45
N VAL A 173 1.14 4.13 -20.58
CA VAL A 173 -0.08 4.00 -21.40
C VAL A 173 0.23 3.99 -22.89
N LYS A 174 1.31 4.66 -23.32
CA LYS A 174 1.67 4.81 -24.75
C LYS A 174 2.48 3.65 -25.33
N ASN A 175 3.18 2.89 -24.50
CA ASN A 175 4.13 1.85 -24.91
C ASN A 175 3.75 0.50 -24.29
#